data_AF-X1EME0-F1
#
_entry.id   AF-X1EME0-F1
#
_cell.length_a   1.000
_cell.length_b   1.000
_cell.length_c   1.000
_cell.angle_alpha   90.00
_cell.angle_beta   90.00
_cell.angle_gamma   90.00
#
_symmetry.space_group_name_H-M   'P 1'
#
loop_
_entity.id
_entity.type
_entity.pdbx_description
1 polymer ?
#
loop_
_entity_poly.entity_id
_entity_poly.type
_entity_poly.pdbx_seq_one_letter_code
_entity_poly.pdbx_strand_id
1 'polypeptide(L)'
;IEYVKEAGVQERIIYNSITPESSDEEFELLVDSKIKNFVLLGMESKKWTTQARMEVIDSLVEKAKSFAFAEHNFIIDTAVLDITSLGLAMNAMHEVKNKYGFPVGSGAHNAVDTWKNLKLKFGNIKKYASVVASTITLGVGADFVLYGPVQHANIIYPTIAFIKAAHSQLLFDEGRMAPPTHPVFKIG
;
A
#
# COMPACT_ATOMS: atom_id res chain seq x y z
N ILE A 1 20.93 7.41 0.38
CA ILE A 1 21.19 6.40 -0.69
C ILE A 1 22.62 5.87 -0.60
N GLU A 2 23.62 6.74 -0.46
CA GLU A 2 25.04 6.35 -0.37
C GLU A 2 25.32 5.32 0.73
N TYR A 3 24.85 5.54 1.95
CA TYR A 3 25.00 4.57 3.05
C TYR A 3 24.41 3.19 2.73
N VAL A 4 23.30 3.11 1.98
CA VAL A 4 22.70 1.83 1.57
C VAL A 4 23.62 1.07 0.62
N LYS A 5 24.34 1.79 -0.26
CA LYS A 5 25.36 1.21 -1.13
C LYS A 5 26.54 0.69 -0.31
N GLU A 6 27.06 1.51 0.60
CA GLU A 6 28.21 1.19 1.45
C GLU A 6 27.94 0.00 2.36
N ALA A 7 26.74 -0.06 2.96
CA ALA A 7 26.35 -1.13 3.87
C ALA A 7 26.01 -2.45 3.15
N GLY A 8 25.88 -2.47 1.82
CA GLY A 8 25.60 -3.69 1.05
C GLY A 8 24.21 -4.28 1.31
N VAL A 9 23.22 -3.45 1.68
CA VAL A 9 21.86 -3.89 2.07
C VAL A 9 20.78 -3.60 1.02
N GLN A 10 21.17 -3.23 -0.21
CA GLN A 10 20.27 -2.77 -1.28
C GLN A 10 19.10 -3.71 -1.55
N GLU A 11 19.34 -5.02 -1.57
CA GLU A 11 18.33 -6.06 -1.85
C GLU A 11 17.22 -6.15 -0.79
N ARG A 12 17.46 -5.62 0.42
CA ARG A 12 16.49 -5.59 1.52
C ARG A 12 15.75 -4.26 1.64
N ILE A 13 16.12 -3.26 0.85
CA ILE A 13 15.51 -1.94 0.90
C ILE A 13 14.31 -1.87 -0.03
N ILE A 14 13.24 -1.26 0.49
CA ILE A 14 12.12 -0.76 -0.29
C ILE A 14 12.15 0.76 -0.11
N TYR A 15 12.35 1.51 -1.20
CA TYR A 15 12.32 2.96 -1.13
C TYR A 15 10.86 3.44 -1.02
N ASN A 16 10.54 4.12 0.08
CA ASN A 16 9.19 4.62 0.35
C ASN A 16 9.24 6.12 0.62
N SER A 17 8.87 6.98 -0.33
CA SER A 17 8.25 6.69 -1.63
C SER A 17 8.71 7.66 -2.71
N ILE A 18 8.60 7.25 -3.97
CA ILE A 18 8.64 8.17 -5.12
C ILE A 18 7.26 8.84 -5.19
N THR A 19 7.24 10.18 -5.28
CA THR A 19 6.03 10.99 -5.30
C THR A 19 5.98 11.87 -6.56
N PRO A 20 4.84 12.54 -6.85
CA PRO A 20 4.74 13.48 -7.97
C PRO A 20 5.75 14.64 -7.90
N GLU A 21 6.24 14.95 -6.71
CA GLU A 21 7.23 15.99 -6.44
C GLU A 21 8.68 15.49 -6.56
N SER A 22 8.91 14.18 -6.73
CA SER A 22 10.24 13.61 -6.88
C SER A 22 10.98 14.17 -8.10
N SER A 23 12.16 14.74 -7.86
CA SER A 23 12.99 15.40 -8.87
C SER A 23 13.71 14.39 -9.76
N ASP A 24 14.10 14.81 -10.96
CA ASP A 24 14.86 13.95 -11.88
C ASP A 24 16.19 13.49 -11.27
N GLU A 25 16.85 14.36 -10.50
CA GLU A 25 18.05 14.03 -9.71
C GLU A 25 17.79 12.90 -8.70
N GLU A 26 16.63 12.90 -8.04
CA GLU A 26 16.25 11.81 -7.13
C GLU A 26 16.12 10.48 -7.89
N PHE A 27 15.49 10.49 -9.07
CA PHE A 27 15.39 9.30 -9.92
C PHE A 27 16.78 8.78 -10.33
N GLU A 28 17.67 9.65 -10.80
CA GLU A 28 19.04 9.28 -11.19
C GLU A 28 19.81 8.63 -10.03
N LEU A 29 19.78 9.24 -8.84
CA LEU A 29 20.43 8.68 -7.65
C LEU A 29 19.87 7.31 -7.25
N LEU A 30 18.55 7.10 -7.43
CA LEU A 30 17.88 5.85 -7.12
C LEU A 30 18.21 4.74 -8.15
N VAL A 31 18.36 5.06 -9.43
CA VAL A 31 18.84 4.09 -10.44
C VAL A 31 20.23 3.60 -10.07
N ASP A 32 21.13 4.53 -9.74
CA ASP A 32 22.50 4.19 -9.38
C ASP A 32 22.59 3.43 -8.05
N SER A 33 21.53 3.48 -7.21
CA SER A 33 21.47 2.86 -5.89
C SER A 33 21.53 1.33 -5.87
N LYS A 34 21.18 0.67 -6.98
CA LYS A 34 20.90 -0.78 -7.07
C LYS A 34 19.76 -1.27 -6.15
N ILE A 35 18.97 -0.36 -5.57
CA ILE A 35 17.71 -0.72 -4.89
C ILE A 35 16.74 -1.23 -5.95
N LYS A 36 16.01 -2.31 -5.67
CA LYS A 36 15.11 -2.96 -6.64
C LYS A 36 13.62 -2.70 -6.42
N ASN A 37 13.24 -2.23 -5.25
CA ASN A 37 11.84 -2.16 -4.84
C ASN A 37 11.47 -0.72 -4.47
N PHE A 38 10.43 -0.18 -5.10
CA PHE A 38 10.00 1.21 -4.91
C PHE A 38 8.51 1.27 -4.65
N VAL A 39 8.14 2.02 -3.62
CA VAL A 39 6.76 2.45 -3.43
C VAL A 39 6.53 3.70 -4.27
N LEU A 40 5.57 3.63 -5.19
CA LEU A 40 5.05 4.81 -5.88
C LEU A 40 3.81 5.28 -5.13
N LEU A 41 3.84 6.52 -4.65
CA LEU A 41 2.75 7.11 -3.88
C LEU A 41 1.82 7.90 -4.80
N GLY A 42 0.63 7.36 -5.04
CA GLY A 42 -0.45 7.99 -5.82
C GLY A 42 -1.14 9.12 -5.06
N MET A 43 -0.39 10.06 -4.48
CA MET A 43 -0.95 11.17 -3.74
C MET A 43 -1.53 12.22 -4.71
N GLU A 44 -2.85 12.34 -4.70
CA GLU A 44 -3.60 13.38 -5.39
C GLU A 44 -4.36 14.18 -4.31
N SER A 45 -4.15 15.50 -4.30
CA SER A 45 -4.70 16.40 -3.27
C SER A 45 -5.54 17.56 -3.83
N LYS A 46 -5.73 17.64 -5.15
CA LYS A 46 -6.43 18.76 -5.82
C LYS A 46 -7.79 18.32 -6.36
N LYS A 47 -7.88 17.13 -6.93
CA LYS A 47 -9.05 16.53 -7.57
C LYS A 47 -9.40 15.22 -6.86
N TRP A 48 -10.34 15.29 -5.93
CA TRP A 48 -10.79 14.18 -5.08
C TRP A 48 -11.60 13.09 -5.82
N THR A 49 -11.02 12.49 -6.86
CA THR A 49 -11.62 11.40 -7.65
C THR A 49 -10.61 10.27 -7.84
N THR A 50 -11.11 9.04 -8.03
CA THR A 50 -10.24 7.89 -8.36
C THR A 50 -9.46 8.14 -9.65
N GLN A 51 -10.12 8.70 -10.67
CA GLN A 51 -9.50 8.96 -11.97
C GLN A 51 -8.31 9.92 -11.87
N ALA A 52 -8.43 11.01 -11.13
CA ALA A 52 -7.32 11.95 -10.98
C ALA A 52 -6.14 11.31 -10.23
N ARG A 53 -6.43 10.42 -9.27
CA ARG A 53 -5.40 9.61 -8.62
C ARG A 53 -4.73 8.64 -9.60
N MET A 54 -5.49 8.00 -10.47
CA MET A 54 -4.93 7.15 -11.52
C MET A 54 -4.05 7.95 -12.48
N GLU A 55 -4.43 9.19 -12.86
CA GLU A 55 -3.58 10.07 -13.67
C GLU A 55 -2.22 10.32 -13.00
N VAL A 56 -2.20 10.51 -11.67
CA VAL A 56 -0.95 10.65 -10.90
C VAL A 56 -0.13 9.37 -10.94
N ILE A 57 -0.75 8.21 -10.69
CA ILE A 57 -0.07 6.91 -10.70
C ILE A 57 0.50 6.61 -12.09
N ASP A 58 -0.28 6.87 -13.14
CA ASP A 58 0.14 6.71 -14.53
C ASP A 58 1.38 7.56 -14.82
N SER A 59 1.37 8.84 -14.42
CA SER A 59 2.52 9.73 -14.60
C SER A 59 3.75 9.24 -13.85
N LEU A 60 3.59 8.71 -12.63
CA LEU A 60 4.71 8.16 -11.85
C LEU A 60 5.31 6.92 -12.48
N VAL A 61 4.46 6.00 -12.94
CA VAL A 61 4.88 4.76 -13.61
C VAL A 61 5.62 5.07 -14.91
N GLU A 62 5.09 5.99 -15.73
CA GLU A 62 5.73 6.37 -16.99
C GLU A 62 7.05 7.13 -16.76
N LYS A 63 7.10 8.03 -15.78
CA LYS A 63 8.36 8.68 -15.39
C LYS A 63 9.38 7.66 -14.88
N ALA A 64 9.00 6.73 -14.01
CA ALA A 64 9.93 5.71 -13.54
C ALA A 64 10.49 4.87 -14.71
N LYS A 65 9.62 4.43 -15.64
CA LYS A 65 10.07 3.70 -16.84
C LYS A 65 11.04 4.49 -17.70
N SER A 66 10.90 5.82 -17.83
CA SER A 66 11.81 6.64 -18.63
C SER A 66 13.21 6.75 -18.03
N PHE A 67 13.37 6.60 -16.71
CA PHE A 67 14.66 6.59 -16.01
C PHE A 67 15.25 5.17 -15.87
N ALA A 68 14.92 4.24 -16.77
CA ALA A 68 15.40 2.86 -16.72
C ALA A 68 14.98 2.05 -15.47
N PHE A 69 13.90 2.44 -14.78
CA PHE A 69 13.33 1.61 -13.73
C PHE A 69 12.54 0.40 -14.26
N ALA A 70 12.51 0.16 -15.57
CA ALA A 70 11.66 -0.86 -16.19
C ALA A 70 11.86 -2.30 -15.64
N GLU A 71 13.05 -2.61 -15.13
CA GLU A 71 13.36 -3.91 -14.49
C GLU A 71 13.12 -3.95 -12.97
N HIS A 72 12.62 -2.85 -12.38
CA HIS A 72 12.43 -2.72 -10.95
C HIS A 72 10.99 -3.04 -10.53
N ASN A 73 10.83 -3.42 -9.26
CA ASN A 73 9.53 -3.78 -8.70
C ASN A 73 8.81 -2.53 -8.19
N PHE A 74 7.65 -2.24 -8.76
CA PHE A 74 6.77 -1.18 -8.28
C PHE A 74 5.70 -1.74 -7.34
N ILE A 75 5.54 -1.05 -6.21
CA ILE A 75 4.50 -1.28 -5.21
C ILE A 75 3.70 0.01 -5.14
N ILE A 76 2.40 -0.04 -5.37
CA ILE A 76 1.60 1.19 -5.44
C ILE A 76 0.91 1.46 -4.11
N ASP A 77 1.28 2.55 -3.44
CA ASP A 77 0.48 3.11 -2.34
C ASP A 77 -0.55 4.07 -2.92
N THR A 78 -1.83 3.72 -2.81
CA THR A 78 -2.93 4.51 -3.40
C THR A 78 -3.35 5.69 -2.54
N ALA A 79 -2.58 6.06 -1.51
CA ALA A 79 -2.70 7.22 -0.64
C ALA A 79 -4.07 7.42 0.04
N VAL A 80 -4.05 7.55 1.38
CA VAL A 80 -5.23 7.90 2.17
C VAL A 80 -4.96 9.20 2.92
N LEU A 81 -5.68 10.25 2.55
CA LEU A 81 -5.53 11.61 3.11
C LEU A 81 -6.53 11.87 4.23
N ASP A 82 -7.76 11.40 4.06
CA ASP A 82 -8.85 11.52 5.02
C ASP A 82 -9.84 10.34 4.93
N ILE A 83 -10.89 10.39 5.76
CA ILE A 83 -11.94 9.38 5.83
C ILE A 83 -12.58 9.11 4.46
N THR A 84 -12.92 10.16 3.71
CA THR A 84 -13.62 10.02 2.44
C THR A 84 -12.71 9.55 1.32
N SER A 85 -11.42 9.89 1.39
CA SER A 85 -10.42 9.46 0.42
C SER A 85 -10.11 7.97 0.48
N LEU A 86 -10.42 7.29 1.60
CA LEU A 86 -10.24 5.85 1.76
C LEU A 86 -11.03 5.06 0.71
N GLY A 87 -12.27 5.47 0.43
CA GLY A 87 -13.09 4.86 -0.63
C GLY A 87 -12.45 5.01 -2.01
N LEU A 88 -11.96 6.21 -2.32
CA LEU A 88 -11.24 6.48 -3.57
C LEU A 88 -9.95 5.65 -3.66
N ALA A 89 -9.26 5.43 -2.53
CA ALA A 89 -8.01 4.68 -2.48
C ALA A 89 -8.27 3.21 -2.79
N MET A 90 -9.31 2.65 -2.17
CA MET A 90 -9.78 1.29 -2.44
C MET A 90 -10.17 1.09 -3.92
N ASN A 91 -10.85 2.06 -4.55
CA ASN A 91 -11.16 1.94 -5.98
C ASN A 91 -9.91 2.04 -6.87
N ALA A 92 -8.96 2.92 -6.52
CA ALA A 92 -7.69 3.02 -7.23
C ALA A 92 -6.87 1.71 -7.14
N MET A 93 -6.92 1.00 -6.00
CA MET A 93 -6.29 -0.32 -5.86
C MET A 93 -6.82 -1.30 -6.92
N HIS A 94 -8.13 -1.32 -7.13
CA HIS A 94 -8.76 -2.16 -8.14
C HIS A 94 -8.33 -1.75 -9.57
N GLU A 95 -8.36 -0.46 -9.88
CA GLU A 95 -7.97 0.06 -11.20
C GLU A 95 -6.49 -0.19 -11.52
N VAL A 96 -5.59 0.01 -10.56
CA VAL A 96 -4.16 -0.30 -10.71
C VAL A 96 -3.95 -1.79 -10.97
N LYS A 97 -4.62 -2.67 -10.22
CA LYS A 97 -4.51 -4.11 -10.44
C LYS A 97 -4.98 -4.52 -11.83
N ASN A 98 -6.11 -3.99 -12.29
CA ASN A 98 -6.63 -4.30 -13.62
C ASN A 98 -5.73 -3.78 -14.75
N LYS A 99 -5.16 -2.58 -14.58
CA LYS A 99 -4.37 -1.92 -15.62
C LYS A 99 -2.92 -2.41 -15.69
N TYR A 100 -2.28 -2.59 -14.53
CA TYR A 100 -0.85 -2.83 -14.42
C TYR A 100 -0.49 -4.19 -13.79
N GLY A 101 -1.38 -4.77 -12.99
CA GLY A 101 -1.08 -5.97 -12.21
C GLY A 101 -0.08 -5.76 -11.07
N PHE A 102 0.28 -4.52 -10.74
CA PHE A 102 1.20 -4.21 -9.66
C PHE A 102 0.58 -4.52 -8.28
N PRO A 103 1.39 -4.88 -7.27
CA PRO A 103 0.96 -4.93 -5.89
C PRO A 103 0.45 -3.58 -5.40
N VAL A 104 -0.68 -3.58 -4.70
CA VAL A 104 -1.35 -2.36 -4.20
C VAL A 104 -1.58 -2.39 -2.70
N GLY A 105 -1.64 -1.22 -2.08
CA GLY A 105 -1.88 -1.08 -0.66
C GLY A 105 -1.96 0.38 -0.25
N SER A 106 -2.08 0.63 1.05
CA SER A 106 -2.05 2.00 1.59
C SER A 106 -1.82 2.06 3.09
N GLY A 107 -1.48 3.27 3.55
CA GLY A 107 -1.56 3.69 4.96
C GLY A 107 -2.95 4.09 5.41
N ALA A 108 -3.94 3.18 5.36
CA ALA A 108 -5.33 3.53 5.61
C ALA A 108 -5.66 4.00 7.05
N HIS A 109 -4.79 3.73 8.02
CA HIS A 109 -4.90 4.31 9.38
C HIS A 109 -4.88 5.85 9.37
N ASN A 110 -4.32 6.49 8.35
CA ASN A 110 -4.34 7.94 8.17
C ASN A 110 -5.76 8.53 8.14
N ALA A 111 -6.74 7.79 7.62
CA ALA A 111 -8.15 8.20 7.65
C ALA A 111 -8.67 8.39 9.10
N VAL A 112 -8.16 7.58 10.03
CA VAL A 112 -8.56 7.63 11.44
C VAL A 112 -7.79 8.70 12.19
N ASP A 113 -6.52 8.91 11.84
CA ASP A 113 -5.70 9.97 12.42
C ASP A 113 -6.24 11.37 12.11
N THR A 114 -6.83 11.55 10.92
CA THR A 114 -7.44 12.82 10.51
C THR A 114 -8.89 12.99 10.98
N TRP A 115 -9.46 11.99 11.68
CA TRP A 115 -10.82 12.04 12.20
C TRP A 115 -10.94 12.89 13.47
N LYS A 116 -10.91 14.22 13.30
CA LYS A 116 -10.83 15.23 14.38
C LYS A 116 -11.79 15.01 15.55
N ASN A 117 -13.05 14.64 15.27
CA ASN A 117 -14.12 14.54 16.27
C ASN A 117 -14.40 13.10 16.74
N LEU A 118 -13.54 12.13 16.43
CA LEU A 118 -13.75 10.72 16.77
C LEU A 118 -13.97 10.51 18.27
N LYS A 119 -13.03 11.00 19.10
CA LYS A 119 -13.09 10.82 20.55
C LYS A 119 -14.29 11.51 21.18
N LEU A 120 -14.61 12.71 20.70
CA LEU A 120 -15.73 13.51 21.21
C LEU A 120 -17.08 12.84 20.92
N LYS A 121 -17.25 12.30 19.71
CA LYS A 121 -18.54 11.72 19.28
C LYS A 121 -18.72 10.25 19.67
N PHE A 122 -17.63 9.47 19.70
CA PHE A 122 -17.69 8.01 19.79
C PHE A 122 -16.79 7.43 20.89
N GLY A 123 -16.16 8.27 21.72
CA GLY A 123 -15.25 7.81 22.77
C GLY A 123 -13.94 7.26 22.22
N ASN A 124 -13.23 6.47 23.04
CA ASN A 124 -11.87 6.03 22.74
C ASN A 124 -11.83 4.79 21.82
N ILE A 125 -12.34 4.93 20.59
CA ILE A 125 -12.40 3.85 19.60
C ILE A 125 -11.29 3.91 18.54
N LYS A 126 -10.34 4.86 18.66
CA LYS A 126 -9.29 5.10 17.65
C LYS A 126 -8.54 3.82 17.26
N LYS A 127 -8.19 2.99 18.24
CA LYS A 127 -7.52 1.70 18.03
C LYS A 127 -8.34 0.77 17.13
N TYR A 128 -9.63 0.58 17.45
CA TYR A 128 -10.53 -0.28 16.67
C TYR A 128 -10.79 0.27 15.27
N ALA A 129 -11.04 1.58 15.17
CA ALA A 129 -11.21 2.25 13.88
C ALA A 129 -9.96 2.10 12.99
N SER A 130 -8.76 2.19 13.57
CA SER A 130 -7.49 2.01 12.83
C SER A 130 -7.31 0.59 12.31
N VAL A 131 -7.71 -0.42 13.10
CA VAL A 131 -7.76 -1.81 12.63
C VAL A 131 -8.71 -1.93 11.45
N VAL A 132 -9.96 -1.48 11.60
CA VAL A 132 -10.97 -1.54 10.52
C VAL A 132 -10.50 -0.83 9.25
N ALA A 133 -10.00 0.40 9.37
CA ALA A 133 -9.50 1.16 8.23
C ALA A 133 -8.33 0.45 7.54
N SER A 134 -7.43 -0.17 8.30
CA SER A 134 -6.29 -0.92 7.76
C SER A 134 -6.71 -2.23 7.11
N THR A 135 -7.67 -2.96 7.67
CA THR A 135 -8.02 -4.31 7.24
C THR A 135 -9.10 -4.33 6.17
N ILE A 136 -9.96 -3.31 6.07
CA ILE A 136 -10.99 -3.24 5.02
C ILE A 136 -10.37 -3.17 3.61
N THR A 137 -9.18 -2.59 3.48
CA THR A 137 -8.45 -2.53 2.20
C THR A 137 -8.05 -3.92 1.70
N LEU A 138 -7.74 -4.85 2.60
CA LEU A 138 -7.48 -6.24 2.22
C LEU A 138 -8.72 -6.91 1.63
N GLY A 139 -9.91 -6.56 2.14
CA GLY A 139 -11.20 -7.06 1.65
C GLY A 139 -11.47 -6.67 0.19
N VAL A 140 -10.96 -5.53 -0.27
CA VAL A 140 -11.07 -5.08 -1.67
C VAL A 140 -9.84 -5.47 -2.52
N GLY A 141 -8.97 -6.32 -1.99
CA GLY A 141 -7.87 -6.90 -2.75
C GLY A 141 -6.50 -6.23 -2.57
N ALA A 142 -6.26 -5.46 -1.51
CA ALA A 142 -4.90 -4.99 -1.19
C ALA A 142 -3.91 -6.15 -0.97
N ASP A 143 -2.67 -5.96 -1.40
CA ASP A 143 -1.56 -6.91 -1.26
C ASP A 143 -0.73 -6.62 -0.01
N PHE A 144 -0.62 -5.34 0.38
CA PHE A 144 0.07 -4.89 1.59
C PHE A 144 -0.72 -3.83 2.35
N VAL A 145 -0.38 -3.64 3.63
CA VAL A 145 -0.98 -2.64 4.51
C VAL A 145 0.09 -1.96 5.35
N LEU A 146 0.15 -0.63 5.30
CA LEU A 146 0.92 0.16 6.26
C LEU A 146 -0.01 0.48 7.44
N TYR A 147 0.01 -0.38 8.47
CA TYR A 147 -0.99 -0.35 9.56
C TYR A 147 -0.69 0.69 10.66
N GLY A 148 0.32 1.52 10.47
CA GLY A 148 0.68 2.59 11.39
C GLY A 148 1.51 2.09 12.58
N PRO A 149 1.17 2.49 13.82
CA PRO A 149 1.99 2.19 14.99
C PRO A 149 2.24 0.68 15.18
N VAL A 150 3.52 0.30 15.29
CA VAL A 150 3.96 -1.09 15.47
C VAL A 150 3.35 -1.76 16.72
N GLN A 151 2.96 -0.95 17.71
CA GLN A 151 2.30 -1.40 18.93
C GLN A 151 0.92 -2.03 18.66
N HIS A 152 0.33 -1.81 17.48
CA HIS A 152 -0.91 -2.45 17.06
C HIS A 152 -0.68 -3.83 16.41
N ALA A 153 0.56 -4.33 16.29
CA ALA A 153 0.84 -5.61 15.65
C ALA A 153 0.05 -6.77 16.25
N ASN A 154 -0.13 -6.79 17.58
CA ASN A 154 -0.86 -7.85 18.29
C ASN A 154 -2.35 -7.96 17.92
N ILE A 155 -2.94 -6.90 17.36
CA ILE A 155 -4.34 -6.88 16.90
C ILE A 155 -4.43 -6.89 15.36
N ILE A 156 -3.46 -6.32 14.67
CA ILE A 156 -3.42 -6.26 13.21
C ILE A 156 -3.10 -7.62 12.61
N TYR A 157 -2.08 -8.32 13.10
CA TYR A 157 -1.68 -9.60 12.51
C TYR A 157 -2.80 -10.65 12.55
N PRO A 158 -3.50 -10.87 13.69
CA PRO A 158 -4.63 -11.80 13.73
C PRO A 158 -5.79 -11.40 12.81
N THR A 159 -6.09 -10.11 12.66
CA THR A 159 -7.19 -9.63 11.81
C THR A 159 -6.86 -9.73 10.32
N ILE A 160 -5.61 -9.44 9.93
CA ILE A 160 -5.11 -9.72 8.57
C ILE A 160 -5.15 -11.21 8.28
N ALA A 161 -4.70 -12.05 9.23
CA ALA A 161 -4.70 -13.50 9.08
C ALA A 161 -6.11 -14.06 8.87
N PHE A 162 -7.09 -13.57 9.65
CA PHE A 162 -8.51 -13.88 9.49
C PHE A 162 -9.01 -13.55 8.08
N ILE A 163 -8.74 -12.35 7.55
CA ILE A 163 -9.18 -11.95 6.21
C ILE A 163 -8.51 -12.78 5.12
N LYS A 164 -7.19 -13.00 5.22
CA LYS A 164 -6.48 -13.85 4.26
C LYS A 164 -7.04 -15.27 4.28
N ALA A 165 -7.32 -15.83 5.46
CA ALA A 165 -7.97 -17.13 5.58
C ALA A 165 -9.35 -17.16 4.90
N ALA A 166 -10.18 -16.13 5.09
CA ALA A 166 -11.46 -16.01 4.39
C ALA A 166 -11.28 -15.96 2.85
N HIS A 167 -10.29 -15.22 2.36
CA HIS A 167 -9.98 -15.12 0.92
C HIS A 167 -9.38 -16.40 0.34
N SER A 168 -8.86 -17.31 1.15
CA SER A 168 -8.22 -18.53 0.64
C SER A 168 -9.17 -19.40 -0.18
N GLN A 169 -10.46 -19.36 0.11
CA GLN A 169 -11.48 -20.10 -0.64
C GLN A 169 -11.65 -19.57 -2.07
N LEU A 170 -11.37 -18.29 -2.34
CA LEU A 170 -11.44 -17.70 -3.69
C LEU A 170 -10.45 -18.36 -4.66
N LEU A 171 -9.36 -18.95 -4.15
CA LEU A 171 -8.42 -19.69 -4.98
C LEU A 171 -9.07 -20.91 -5.64
N PHE A 172 -10.18 -21.43 -5.08
CA PHE A 172 -10.85 -22.61 -5.61
C PHE A 172 -11.59 -22.29 -6.91
N ASP A 173 -12.05 -21.06 -7.09
CA ASP A 173 -12.64 -20.59 -8.36
C ASP A 173 -11.61 -20.66 -9.50
N GLU A 174 -10.32 -20.56 -9.17
CA GLU A 174 -9.19 -20.73 -10.09
C GLU A 174 -8.65 -22.18 -10.14
N GLY A 175 -9.27 -23.13 -9.44
CA GLY A 175 -8.77 -24.50 -9.30
C GLY A 175 -7.47 -24.62 -8.50
N ARG A 176 -7.18 -23.65 -7.62
CA ARG A 176 -5.95 -23.56 -6.82
C ARG A 176 -6.25 -23.74 -5.33
N MET A 177 -5.20 -24.09 -4.58
CA MET A 177 -5.24 -24.14 -3.11
C MET A 177 -4.19 -23.21 -2.50
N ALA A 178 -4.47 -22.74 -1.29
CA ALA A 178 -3.51 -21.98 -0.52
C ALA A 178 -2.28 -22.84 -0.16
N PRO A 179 -1.06 -22.28 -0.12
CA PRO A 179 0.13 -23.01 0.30
C PRO A 179 0.09 -23.36 1.80
N PRO A 180 0.82 -24.38 2.29
CA PRO A 180 0.84 -24.76 3.71
C PRO A 180 1.28 -23.64 4.67
N THR A 181 2.02 -22.65 4.17
CA THR A 181 2.46 -21.48 4.95
C THR A 181 1.36 -20.44 5.14
N HIS A 182 0.23 -20.56 4.43
CA HIS A 182 -0.87 -19.60 4.42
C HIS A 182 -1.61 -19.54 5.77
N PRO A 183 -2.12 -18.36 6.20
CA PRO A 183 -2.80 -18.20 7.48
C PRO A 183 -3.97 -19.16 7.75
N VAL A 184 -4.70 -19.58 6.71
CA VAL A 184 -5.84 -20.51 6.82
C VAL A 184 -5.48 -21.82 7.55
N PHE A 185 -4.22 -22.27 7.47
CA PHE A 185 -3.75 -23.49 8.12
C PHE A 185 -3.07 -23.26 9.48
N LYS A 186 -3.11 -22.03 10.01
CA LYS A 186 -2.34 -21.63 11.21
C LYS A 186 -3.18 -21.00 12.32
N ILE A 187 -4.39 -20.52 12.02
CA ILE A 187 -5.19 -19.72 12.95
C ILE A 187 -6.42 -20.45 13.50
N GLY A 188 -6.67 -21.68 13.05
CA GLY A 188 -7.75 -22.56 13.54
C GLY A 188 -7.24 -23.60 14.53
#